data_AF-A0A4R2RUE9-F1
#
_entry.id   AF-A0A4R2RUE9-F1
#
_cell.length_a   1.000
_cell.length_b   1.000
_cell.length_c   1.000
_cell.angle_alpha   90.00
_cell.angle_beta   90.00
_cell.angle_gamma   90.00
#
_symmetry.space_group_name_H-M   'P 1'
#
loop_
_entity.id
_entity.type
_entity.pdbx_description
1 polymer ?
#
loop_
_entity_poly.entity_id
_entity_poly.type
_entity_poly.pdbx_seq_one_letter_code
_entity_poly.pdbx_strand_id
1 'polypeptide(L)'
;MGIYSEVLPVRASRKQQALDFISQYILEHGRSPAMREIALALDVSDTRAKALVKKLAFEKMIERAAGAQRAITVPGLLERQLLDRMRQMGVVVNEDFAGADRVLPLPQGHLPLVAILEHIPDVDAGDPHAIPTY
;
A
#
# COMPACT_ATOMS: atom_id res chain seq x y z
N MET A 1 34.99 -16.40 2.84
CA MET A 1 34.57 -15.80 4.13
C MET A 1 33.59 -14.68 3.80
N GLY A 2 32.31 -15.02 3.65
CA GLY A 2 31.22 -14.06 3.50
C GLY A 2 30.11 -14.56 4.41
N ILE A 3 29.97 -13.94 5.58
CA ILE A 3 28.99 -14.32 6.57
C ILE A 3 27.66 -13.84 6.03
N TYR A 4 26.90 -14.72 5.38
CA TYR A 4 25.47 -14.51 5.20
C TYR A 4 24.89 -14.48 6.61
N SER A 5 24.74 -13.29 7.17
CA SER A 5 23.86 -13.09 8.30
C SER A 5 22.46 -13.41 7.83
N GLU A 6 22.08 -14.68 7.89
CA GLU A 6 20.69 -15.07 8.01
C GLU A 6 20.14 -14.23 9.15
N VAL A 7 19.32 -13.24 8.80
CA VAL A 7 18.56 -12.46 9.76
C VAL A 7 17.49 -13.42 10.28
N LEU A 8 17.88 -14.31 11.20
CA LEU A 8 16.95 -15.14 11.95
C LEU A 8 15.91 -14.18 12.54
N PRO A 9 14.61 -14.43 12.33
CA PRO A 9 13.59 -13.47 12.70
C PRO A 9 13.73 -13.18 14.19
N VAL A 10 14.07 -11.92 14.51
CA VAL A 10 14.04 -11.37 15.87
C VAL A 10 12.75 -11.88 16.47
N ARG A 11 12.82 -12.73 17.51
CA ARG A 11 11.65 -13.40 18.12
C ARG A 11 10.48 -12.43 18.16
N ALA A 12 9.61 -12.55 17.16
CA ALA A 12 8.61 -11.53 16.92
C ALA A 12 7.76 -11.50 18.18
N SER A 13 7.48 -10.31 18.71
CA SER A 13 6.63 -10.18 19.90
C SER A 13 5.37 -11.04 19.73
N ARG A 14 4.81 -11.64 20.79
CA ARG A 14 3.57 -12.43 20.67
C ARG A 14 2.44 -11.66 19.98
N LYS A 15 2.44 -10.33 20.10
CA LYS A 15 1.57 -9.42 19.34
C LYS A 15 1.83 -9.48 17.83
N GLN A 16 3.09 -9.42 17.43
CA GLN A 16 3.49 -9.47 16.02
C GLN A 16 3.17 -10.85 15.42
N GLN A 17 3.47 -11.93 16.15
CA GLN A 17 3.09 -13.29 15.73
C GLN A 17 1.58 -13.42 15.49
N ALA A 18 0.75 -12.77 16.32
CA ALA A 18 -0.70 -12.76 16.13
C ALA A 18 -1.09 -12.00 14.86
N LEU A 19 -0.47 -10.85 14.58
CA LEU A 19 -0.73 -10.09 13.36
C LEU A 19 -0.30 -10.86 12.11
N ASP A 20 0.87 -11.47 12.15
CA ASP A 20 1.42 -12.26 11.03
C ASP A 20 0.51 -13.45 10.73
N PHE A 21 0.08 -14.18 11.77
CA PHE A 21 -0.87 -15.29 11.64
C PHE A 21 -2.23 -14.82 11.08
N ILE A 22 -2.81 -13.73 11.61
CA ILE A 22 -4.10 -13.22 11.13
C ILE A 22 -4.00 -12.83 9.65
N SER A 23 -2.91 -12.15 9.27
CA SER A 23 -2.67 -11.73 7.90
C SER A 23 -2.57 -12.93 6.98
N GLN A 24 -1.70 -13.90 7.31
CA GLN A 24 -1.52 -15.11 6.52
C GLN A 24 -2.83 -15.91 6.39
N TYR A 25 -3.58 -16.07 7.49
CA TYR A 25 -4.84 -16.81 7.47
C TYR A 25 -5.85 -16.16 6.51
N ILE A 26 -5.96 -14.82 6.51
CA ILE A 26 -6.84 -14.09 5.59
C ILE A 26 -6.40 -14.29 4.14
N LEU A 27 -5.10 -14.25 3.87
CA LEU A 27 -4.56 -14.44 2.52
C LEU A 27 -4.81 -15.85 1.98
N GLU A 28 -4.71 -16.86 2.83
CA GLU A 28 -4.89 -18.27 2.44
C GLU A 28 -6.36 -18.68 2.33
N HIS A 29 -7.20 -18.24 3.27
CA HIS A 29 -8.58 -18.73 3.40
C HIS A 29 -9.63 -17.72 2.94
N GLY A 30 -9.25 -16.48 2.63
CA GLY A 30 -10.17 -15.41 2.22
C GLY A 30 -11.14 -14.95 3.31
N ARG A 31 -10.93 -15.36 4.57
CA ARG A 31 -11.82 -15.06 5.70
C ARG A 31 -11.03 -14.78 6.97
N SER A 32 -11.63 -14.04 7.90
CA SER A 32 -10.98 -13.77 9.18
C SER A 32 -10.93 -15.01 10.09
N PRO A 33 -9.82 -15.26 10.80
CA PRO A 33 -9.74 -16.33 11.78
C PRO A 33 -10.63 -16.07 12.99
N ALA A 34 -11.13 -17.15 13.59
CA ALA A 34 -11.82 -17.13 14.87
C ALA A 34 -10.81 -17.03 16.02
N MET A 35 -11.28 -16.56 17.18
CA MET A 35 -10.42 -16.38 18.36
C MET A 35 -9.74 -17.69 18.82
N ARG A 36 -10.44 -18.82 18.68
CA ARG A 36 -9.90 -20.16 18.99
C ARG A 36 -8.82 -20.60 18.01
N GLU A 37 -8.94 -20.23 16.73
CA GLU A 37 -7.92 -20.51 15.71
C GLU A 37 -6.64 -19.74 16.03
N ILE A 38 -6.76 -18.48 16.47
CA ILE A 38 -5.63 -17.66 16.93
C ILE A 38 -5.00 -18.27 18.21
N ALA A 39 -5.83 -18.69 19.16
CA ALA A 39 -5.36 -19.29 20.41
C ALA A 39 -4.54 -20.58 20.16
N LEU A 40 -5.04 -21.46 19.28
CA LEU A 40 -4.36 -22.69 18.88
C LEU A 40 -3.07 -22.42 18.12
N ALA A 41 -3.08 -21.48 17.17
CA ALA A 41 -1.90 -21.16 16.37
C ALA A 41 -0.74 -20.57 17.20
N LEU A 42 -1.07 -19.80 18.25
CA LEU A 42 -0.08 -19.16 19.10
C LEU A 42 0.28 -19.97 20.36
N ASP A 43 -0.39 -21.10 20.59
CA ASP A 43 -0.30 -21.89 21.82
C ASP A 43 -0.55 -21.04 23.08
N VAL A 44 -1.69 -20.35 23.10
CA VAL A 44 -2.11 -19.47 24.20
C VAL A 44 -3.58 -19.72 24.58
N SER A 45 -3.97 -19.32 25.78
CA SER A 45 -5.37 -19.40 26.20
C SER A 45 -6.27 -18.45 25.39
N ASP A 46 -7.55 -18.79 25.26
CA ASP A 46 -8.55 -17.96 24.58
C ASP A 46 -8.61 -16.52 25.14
N THR A 47 -8.48 -16.37 26.47
CA THR A 47 -8.45 -15.06 27.13
C THR A 47 -7.23 -14.25 26.69
N ARG A 48 -6.06 -14.89 26.55
CA ARG A 48 -4.83 -14.25 26.10
C ARG A 48 -4.91 -13.88 24.61
N ALA A 49 -5.49 -14.73 23.77
CA ALA A 49 -5.76 -14.41 22.36
C ALA A 49 -6.66 -13.18 22.24
N LYS A 50 -7.75 -13.10 23.00
CA LYS A 50 -8.63 -11.91 23.05
C LYS A 50 -7.88 -10.65 23.45
N ALA A 51 -7.00 -10.74 24.46
CA ALA A 51 -6.19 -9.61 24.90
C ALA A 51 -5.20 -9.13 23.82
N LEU A 52 -4.57 -10.06 23.10
CA LEU A 52 -3.67 -9.74 21.98
C LEU A 52 -4.43 -9.04 20.84
N VAL A 53 -5.58 -9.58 20.44
CA VAL A 53 -6.44 -8.97 19.41
C VAL A 53 -6.94 -7.60 19.85
N LYS A 54 -7.34 -7.44 21.12
CA LYS A 54 -7.73 -6.12 21.66
C LYS A 54 -6.59 -5.12 21.58
N LYS A 55 -5.35 -5.55 21.89
CA LYS A 55 -4.16 -4.70 21.79
C LYS A 55 -3.85 -4.32 20.34
N LEU A 56 -3.94 -5.26 19.41
CA LEU A 56 -3.78 -5.00 17.97
C LEU A 56 -4.81 -3.99 17.45
N ALA A 57 -6.07 -4.11 17.89
CA ALA A 57 -7.14 -3.19 17.50
C ALA A 57 -6.94 -1.80 18.09
N PHE A 58 -6.49 -1.71 19.35
CA PHE A 58 -6.15 -0.45 19.99
C PHE A 58 -5.03 0.31 19.26
N GLU A 59 -4.02 -0.42 18.79
CA GLU A 59 -2.92 0.12 18.00
C GLU A 59 -3.27 0.36 16.52
N LYS A 60 -4.54 0.16 16.12
CA LYS A 60 -5.04 0.30 14.73
C LYS A 60 -4.33 -0.60 13.71
N MET A 61 -3.69 -1.69 14.15
CA MET A 61 -3.09 -2.67 13.24
C MET A 61 -4.12 -3.62 12.64
N ILE A 62 -5.27 -3.76 13.32
CA ILE A 62 -6.44 -4.49 12.83
C ILE A 62 -7.70 -3.69 13.16
N GLU A 63 -8.74 -3.94 12.39
CA GLU A 63 -10.09 -3.45 12.65
C GLU A 63 -11.02 -4.62 12.97
N ARG A 64 -12.03 -4.36 13.80
CA ARG A 64 -13.04 -5.34 14.15
C ARG A 64 -14.43 -4.74 14.17
N ALA A 65 -15.32 -5.28 13.35
CA ALA A 65 -16.74 -4.92 13.42
C ALA A 65 -17.37 -5.49 14.71
N ALA A 66 -18.09 -4.64 15.45
CA ALA A 66 -18.84 -5.07 16.62
C ALA A 66 -19.98 -6.03 16.23
N GLY A 67 -20.22 -7.06 17.04
CA GLY A 67 -21.33 -8.00 16.83
C GLY A 67 -21.05 -9.19 15.90
N ALA A 68 -19.96 -9.18 15.14
CA ALA A 68 -19.59 -10.30 14.28
C ALA A 68 -18.60 -11.26 14.96
N GLN A 69 -18.86 -12.57 14.84
CA GLN A 69 -17.97 -13.64 15.32
C GLN A 69 -16.67 -13.72 14.49
N ARG A 70 -16.75 -13.36 13.21
CA ARG A 70 -15.67 -13.36 12.22
C ARG A 70 -15.70 -12.05 11.42
N ALA A 71 -15.00 -11.03 11.90
CA ALA A 71 -14.85 -9.75 11.21
C ALA A 71 -13.57 -9.03 11.65
N ILE A 72 -12.44 -9.73 11.60
CA ILE A 72 -11.13 -9.10 11.75
C ILE A 72 -10.63 -8.73 10.37
N THR A 73 -10.38 -7.45 10.14
CA THR A 73 -9.79 -6.92 8.92
C THR A 73 -8.43 -6.34 9.23
N VAL A 74 -7.47 -6.53 8.33
CA VAL A 74 -6.14 -5.89 8.42
C VAL A 74 -6.13 -4.79 7.36
N PRO A 75 -6.11 -3.51 7.76
CA PRO A 75 -6.12 -2.39 6.82
C PRO A 75 -4.96 -2.48 5.83
N GLY A 76 -5.23 -2.31 4.54
CA GLY A 76 -4.22 -2.32 3.48
C GLY A 76 -3.57 -3.69 3.19
N LEU A 77 -3.99 -4.79 3.84
CA LEU A 77 -3.37 -6.11 3.63
C LEU A 77 -3.54 -6.60 2.18
N LEU A 78 -4.76 -6.52 1.65
CA LEU A 78 -5.06 -6.96 0.28
C LEU A 78 -4.40 -6.06 -0.76
N GLU A 79 -4.34 -4.76 -0.50
CA GLU A 79 -3.65 -3.79 -1.35
C GLU A 79 -2.15 -4.11 -1.43
N ARG A 80 -1.49 -4.31 -0.27
CA ARG A 80 -0.08 -4.73 -0.22
C ARG A 80 0.17 -6.04 -0.98
N GLN A 81 -0.68 -7.04 -0.78
CA GLN A 81 -0.56 -8.31 -1.49
C GLN A 81 -0.71 -8.13 -3.02
N LEU A 82 -1.63 -7.26 -3.44
CA LEU A 82 -1.80 -6.93 -4.86
C LEU A 82 -0.55 -6.27 -5.42
N LEU A 83 0.00 -5.27 -4.72
CA LEU A 83 1.23 -4.59 -5.12
C LEU A 83 2.42 -5.56 -5.22
N ASP A 84 2.58 -6.45 -4.23
CA ASP A 84 3.64 -7.46 -4.26
C ASP A 84 3.48 -8.44 -5.43
N ARG A 85 2.24 -8.82 -5.76
CA ARG A 85 1.97 -9.64 -6.95
C ARG A 85 2.28 -8.88 -8.24
N MET A 86 1.94 -7.60 -8.33
CA MET A 86 2.27 -6.75 -9.49
C MET A 86 3.78 -6.65 -9.67
N ARG A 87 4.55 -6.46 -8.59
CA ARG A 87 6.01 -6.46 -8.61
C ARG A 87 6.58 -7.79 -9.11
N GLN A 88 6.03 -8.93 -8.65
CA GLN A 88 6.43 -10.27 -9.15
C GLN A 88 6.17 -10.45 -10.65
N MET A 89 5.15 -9.78 -11.19
CA MET A 89 4.85 -9.75 -12.62
C MET A 89 5.74 -8.78 -13.41
N GLY A 90 6.69 -8.09 -12.77
CA GLY A 90 7.58 -7.11 -13.39
C GLY A 90 6.94 -5.73 -13.61
N VAL A 91 5.77 -5.47 -13.01
CA VAL A 91 5.14 -4.16 -13.04
C VAL A 91 5.78 -3.28 -11.98
N VAL A 92 6.22 -2.08 -12.37
CA VAL A 92 6.80 -1.10 -11.45
C VAL A 92 5.68 -0.29 -10.81
N VAL A 93 5.64 -0.24 -9.48
CA VAL A 93 4.62 0.51 -8.73
C VAL A 93 5.15 1.93 -8.47
N ASN A 94 4.28 2.94 -8.49
CA ASN A 94 4.65 4.34 -8.24
C ASN A 94 5.42 4.54 -6.92
N GLU A 95 5.07 3.78 -5.88
CA GLU A 95 5.75 3.79 -4.58
C GLU A 95 7.23 3.40 -4.67
N ASP A 96 7.59 2.54 -5.64
CA ASP A 96 8.97 2.12 -5.88
C ASP A 96 9.83 3.29 -6.37
N PHE A 97 9.22 4.33 -6.96
CA PHE A 97 9.90 5.56 -7.35
C PHE A 97 10.02 6.58 -6.20
N ALA A 98 9.09 6.57 -5.25
CA ALA A 98 9.05 7.55 -4.15
C ALA A 98 10.17 7.33 -3.12
N GLY A 99 10.65 6.09 -2.96
CA GLY A 99 11.73 5.73 -2.02
C GLY A 99 13.09 5.49 -2.68
N ALA A 100 13.20 5.65 -4.00
CA ALA A 100 14.44 5.35 -4.70
C ALA A 100 15.44 6.51 -4.57
N ASP A 101 16.57 6.25 -3.93
CA ASP A 101 17.78 7.11 -3.96
C ASP A 101 18.36 7.23 -5.39
N ARG A 102 17.85 6.40 -6.32
CA ARG A 102 18.09 6.47 -7.76
C ARG A 102 16.76 6.40 -8.50
N VAL A 103 16.35 7.53 -9.07
CA VAL A 103 15.29 7.59 -10.09
C VAL A 103 15.71 6.69 -11.26
N LEU A 104 15.09 5.52 -11.38
CA LEU A 104 15.23 4.69 -12.58
C LEU A 104 14.52 5.41 -13.73
N PRO A 105 15.16 5.57 -14.90
CA PRO A 105 14.50 6.22 -16.03
C PRO A 105 13.24 5.44 -16.37
N LEU A 106 12.12 6.16 -16.41
CA LEU A 106 10.84 5.60 -16.85
C LEU A 106 11.02 4.97 -18.23
N PRO A 107 10.37 3.83 -18.53
CA PRO A 107 10.49 3.15 -19.82
C PRO A 107 9.88 3.93 -21.00
N GLN A 108 9.43 5.18 -20.79
CA GLN A 108 9.11 6.09 -21.86
C GLN A 108 10.39 6.45 -22.61
N GLY A 109 10.69 5.67 -23.63
CA GLY A 109 11.56 6.09 -24.72
C GLY A 109 11.13 7.47 -25.19
N HIS A 110 12.12 8.36 -25.34
CA HIS A 110 11.99 9.77 -25.70
C HIS A 110 10.66 10.11 -26.37
N LEU A 111 9.80 10.82 -25.63
CA LEU A 111 8.63 11.43 -26.24
C LEU A 111 9.14 12.29 -27.42
N PRO A 112 8.62 12.09 -28.64
CA PRO A 112 9.04 12.92 -29.76
C PRO A 112 8.76 14.37 -29.39
N LEU A 113 9.77 15.23 -29.56
CA LEU A 113 9.60 16.68 -29.45
C LEU A 113 8.49 17.07 -30.42
N VAL A 114 7.30 17.33 -29.87
CA VAL A 114 6.19 17.92 -30.61
C VAL A 114 6.66 19.33 -30.98
N ALA A 115 6.50 19.65 -32.27
CA ALA A 115 7.02 20.84 -32.95
C ALA A 115 7.03 22.10 -32.06
N ILE A 116 8.13 22.86 -32.13
CA ILE A 116 8.23 24.18 -31.52
C ILE A 116 7.08 25.03 -32.09
N LEU A 117 6.07 25.32 -31.27
CA LEU A 117 5.00 26.23 -31.64
C LEU A 117 5.55 27.66 -31.51
N GLU A 118 5.71 28.33 -32.64
CA GLU A 118 6.04 29.75 -32.67
C GLU A 118 4.82 30.55 -32.17
N HIS A 119 4.99 31.28 -31.07
CA HIS A 119 3.96 32.19 -30.57
C HIS A 119 3.87 33.40 -31.50
N ILE A 120 2.74 33.53 -32.20
CA ILE A 120 2.39 34.76 -32.94
C ILE A 120 1.69 35.68 -31.93
N PRO A 121 2.27 36.84 -31.56
CA PRO A 121 1.61 37.77 -30.66
C PRO A 121 0.35 38.34 -31.33
N ASP A 122 -0.69 38.55 -30.54
CA ASP A 122 -1.87 39.28 -31.00
C ASP A 122 -1.43 40.67 -31.46
N VAL A 123 -1.57 40.93 -32.75
CA VAL A 123 -1.38 42.28 -33.28
C VAL A 123 -2.59 43.07 -32.76
N ASP A 124 -2.37 44.15 -32.01
CA ASP A 124 -3.37 45.18 -31.75
C ASP A 124 -3.74 45.82 -33.11
N ALA A 125 -4.49 45.09 -33.93
CA ALA A 125 -5.24 45.64 -35.03
C ALA A 125 -6.30 46.50 -34.37
N GLY A 126 -6.00 47.80 -34.26
CA GLY A 126 -6.95 48.80 -33.80
C GLY A 126 -8.33 48.51 -34.39
N ASP A 127 -9.32 48.50 -33.50
CA ASP A 127 -10.69 48.10 -33.79
C ASP A 127 -11.16 48.70 -35.14
N PRO A 128 -11.39 47.88 -36.18
CA PRO A 128 -11.87 48.37 -37.47
C PRO A 128 -13.31 48.91 -37.39
N HIS A 129 -13.97 48.80 -36.22
CA HIS A 129 -15.30 49.32 -35.95
C HIS A 129 -15.31 50.55 -35.03
N ALA A 130 -14.16 51.19 -34.78
CA ALA A 130 -14.13 52.49 -34.10
C ALA A 130 -14.88 53.54 -34.95
N ILE A 131 -16.12 53.84 -34.56
CA ILE A 131 -16.94 54.89 -35.18
C ILE A 131 -16.38 56.25 -34.73
N PRO A 132 -15.97 57.13 -35.65
CA PRO A 132 -15.52 58.47 -35.26
C PRO A 132 -16.72 59.28 -34.77
N THR A 133 -16.77 59.56 -33.47
CA THR A 133 -17.63 60.60 -32.90
C THR A 133 -17.05 61.97 -33.22
N TYR A 134 -17.77 62.75 -34.03
CA TYR A 134 -17.54 64.17 -34.27
C TYR A 134 -18.36 65.01 -33.28
#